data_AF-A0A1S8TS70-F1
#
_entry.id   AF-A0A1S8TS70-F1
#
_cell.length_a   1.000
_cell.length_b   1.000
_cell.length_c   1.000
_cell.angle_alpha   90.00
_cell.angle_beta   90.00
_cell.angle_gamma   90.00
#
_symmetry.space_group_name_H-M   'P 1'
#
loop_
_entity.id
_entity.type
_entity.pdbx_description
1 polymer ?
#
loop_
_entity_poly.entity_id
_entity_poly.type
_entity_poly.pdbx_seq_one_letter_code
_entity_poly.pdbx_strand_id
1 'polypeptide(L)'
;MSNYYEYEDKYDKHEKYEKCDKHEKYDKCEEYDKHDRCEEKEEKKENCFEKIECPTAEALEEAYKAAIKKAYYKGIEVGEKNGFHKGYEEGKEEGFSEGCRKGEQKGFYEGYAKGKNEGLHEGYEKGLKDGCKRVKEKALNCIDKIECC
;
A
#
# COMPACT_ATOMS: atom_id res chain seq x y z
N MET A 1 -8.11 -11.52 -7.47
CA MET A 1 -8.82 -12.26 -6.40
C MET A 1 -8.48 -11.55 -5.09
N SER A 2 -9.36 -10.64 -4.69
CA SER A 2 -9.23 -9.85 -3.46
C SER A 2 -9.80 -10.65 -2.30
N ASN A 3 -9.00 -10.94 -1.28
CA ASN A 3 -9.49 -11.42 0.01
C ASN A 3 -9.48 -10.25 0.98
N TYR A 4 -10.68 -9.88 1.41
CA TYR A 4 -11.04 -8.66 2.10
C TYR A 4 -11.75 -9.06 3.41
N TYR A 5 -11.03 -9.61 4.38
CA TYR A 5 -11.53 -10.05 5.70
C TYR A 5 -10.27 -10.18 6.61
N GLU A 6 -10.16 -9.71 7.85
CA GLU A 6 -11.07 -9.33 8.92
C GLU A 6 -10.41 -8.17 9.70
N TYR A 7 -11.18 -7.18 10.13
CA TYR A 7 -10.78 -6.26 11.21
C TYR A 7 -11.92 -6.19 12.22
N GLU A 8 -12.25 -7.35 12.80
CA GLU A 8 -12.94 -7.40 14.08
C GLU A 8 -11.90 -7.67 15.16
N ASP A 9 -11.52 -6.65 15.92
CA ASP A 9 -11.27 -6.85 17.34
C ASP A 9 -11.12 -5.52 18.10
N LYS A 10 -12.08 -5.31 19.01
CA LYS A 10 -11.95 -4.63 20.31
C LYS A 10 -12.01 -3.10 20.33
N TYR A 11 -13.18 -2.58 19.99
CA TYR A 11 -13.74 -1.36 20.61
C TYR A 11 -14.58 -1.69 21.86
N ASP A 12 -14.12 -2.65 22.66
CA ASP A 12 -14.89 -3.28 23.73
C ASP A 12 -14.74 -2.56 25.08
N LYS A 13 -14.95 -1.23 25.11
CA LYS A 13 -14.97 -0.45 26.36
C LYS A 13 -15.76 0.85 26.35
N HIS A 14 -16.64 1.08 25.36
CA HIS A 14 -17.51 2.26 25.34
C HIS A 14 -18.98 1.99 25.69
N GLU A 15 -19.33 0.78 26.13
CA GLU A 15 -20.71 0.41 26.50
C GLU A 15 -21.07 0.72 27.98
N LYS A 16 -20.39 1.69 28.61
CA LYS A 16 -20.70 2.09 30.00
C LYS A 16 -21.07 3.56 30.20
N TYR A 17 -21.11 4.36 29.13
CA TYR A 17 -21.41 5.80 29.21
C TYR A 17 -22.69 6.25 28.47
N GLU A 18 -23.54 5.33 28.00
CA GLU A 18 -24.86 5.65 27.41
C GLU A 18 -26.05 5.46 28.37
N LYS A 19 -25.85 5.67 29.69
CA LYS A 19 -26.95 5.59 30.68
C LYS A 19 -27.15 6.84 31.53
N CYS A 20 -26.64 8.00 31.13
CA CYS A 20 -26.92 9.26 31.85
C CYS A 20 -27.95 10.19 31.20
N ASP A 21 -28.47 9.91 30.00
CA ASP A 21 -29.42 10.82 29.31
C ASP A 21 -30.84 10.25 29.11
N LYS A 22 -31.30 9.33 29.98
CA LYS A 22 -32.71 8.88 29.96
C LYS A 22 -33.33 8.87 31.34
N HIS A 23 -33.60 10.06 31.88
CA HIS A 23 -34.61 10.25 32.91
C HIS A 23 -35.68 11.26 32.47
N GLU A 24 -36.15 11.14 31.22
CA GLU A 24 -37.48 11.62 30.83
C GLU A 24 -38.46 10.45 30.93
N LYS A 25 -39.15 10.31 32.07
CA LYS A 25 -40.50 9.71 32.22
C LYS A 25 -40.84 9.55 33.70
N TYR A 26 -41.32 10.60 34.33
CA TYR A 26 -42.25 10.49 35.46
C TYR A 26 -43.19 11.70 35.47
N ASP A 27 -43.93 11.86 34.37
CA ASP A 27 -45.24 12.55 34.39
C ASP A 27 -46.31 11.46 34.40
N LYS A 28 -46.81 11.15 35.60
CA LYS A 28 -48.13 10.56 35.86
C LYS A 28 -48.35 10.52 37.37
N CYS A 29 -48.61 11.70 37.93
CA CYS A 29 -49.36 11.81 39.17
C CYS A 29 -50.83 11.92 38.78
N GLU A 30 -51.56 10.80 38.78
CA GLU A 30 -53.03 10.78 38.80
C GLU A 30 -53.47 9.89 39.96
N GLU A 31 -54.12 10.56 40.91
CA GLU A 31 -55.18 10.10 41.82
C GLU A 31 -55.08 8.69 42.41
N TYR A 32 -54.86 8.61 43.73
CA TYR A 32 -55.86 8.08 44.67
C TYR A 32 -55.47 8.45 46.10
N ASP A 33 -56.38 9.15 46.76
CA ASP A 33 -56.43 9.42 48.19
C ASP A 33 -56.16 8.17 49.04
N LYS A 34 -55.21 8.31 49.97
CA LYS A 34 -55.29 7.89 51.38
C LYS A 34 -54.02 8.33 52.10
N HIS A 35 -54.09 9.52 52.67
CA HIS A 35 -53.40 9.78 53.94
C HIS A 35 -53.91 8.76 54.95
N ASP A 36 -53.06 7.84 55.41
CA ASP A 36 -53.10 7.29 56.76
C ASP A 36 -51.90 6.36 56.99
N ARG A 37 -51.10 6.67 58.02
CA ARG A 37 -49.88 6.00 58.50
C ARG A 37 -48.60 6.20 57.69
N CYS A 38 -48.05 7.41 57.79
CA CYS A 38 -46.62 7.53 58.11
C CYS A 38 -46.46 7.17 59.60
N GLU A 39 -46.11 5.93 59.91
CA GLU A 39 -45.44 5.57 61.16
C GLU A 39 -44.90 4.14 61.01
N GLU A 40 -43.59 4.00 61.26
CA GLU A 40 -42.84 2.75 61.37
C GLU A 40 -42.53 2.00 60.07
N LYS A 41 -41.41 2.40 59.42
CA LYS A 41 -40.30 1.51 59.02
C LYS A 41 -39.19 2.35 58.39
N GLU A 42 -38.40 2.99 59.25
CA GLU A 42 -37.12 3.64 58.91
C GLU A 42 -35.96 2.64 58.70
N GLU A 43 -36.20 1.34 58.70
CA GLU A 43 -35.12 0.36 58.54
C GLU A 43 -35.16 -0.29 57.16
N LYS A 44 -34.10 -0.01 56.37
CA LYS A 44 -33.72 -0.59 55.07
C LYS A 44 -34.08 0.21 53.81
N LYS A 45 -33.57 1.45 53.75
CA LYS A 45 -33.12 2.05 52.47
C LYS A 45 -31.65 2.49 52.51
N GLU A 46 -30.87 1.91 53.41
CA GLU A 46 -29.42 1.96 53.26
C GLU A 46 -29.01 0.80 52.35
N ASN A 47 -28.10 1.11 51.43
CA ASN A 47 -27.37 0.14 50.60
C ASN A 47 -27.95 -0.16 49.21
N CYS A 48 -28.10 0.88 48.38
CA CYS A 48 -27.99 0.77 46.91
C CYS A 48 -27.47 2.06 46.27
N PHE A 49 -26.50 2.71 46.92
CA PHE A 49 -25.62 3.67 46.26
C PHE A 49 -24.21 3.26 46.65
N GLU A 50 -23.74 2.14 46.09
CA GLU A 50 -22.30 1.94 45.94
C GLU A 50 -21.77 3.23 45.33
N LYS A 51 -20.89 3.92 46.06
CA LYS A 51 -20.23 5.13 45.57
C LYS A 51 -19.53 4.76 44.27
N ILE A 52 -20.16 5.05 43.15
CA ILE A 52 -19.50 5.02 41.85
C ILE A 52 -18.53 6.21 41.91
N GLU A 53 -17.28 5.91 42.22
CA GLU A 53 -16.20 6.89 42.17
C GLU A 53 -16.00 7.29 40.72
N CYS A 54 -16.53 8.46 40.36
CA CYS A 54 -16.31 9.07 39.06
C CYS A 54 -14.80 9.33 38.91
N PRO A 55 -14.17 8.96 37.78
CA PRO A 55 -12.77 9.30 37.56
C PRO A 55 -12.60 10.82 37.64
N THR A 56 -11.53 11.26 38.31
CA THR A 56 -11.20 12.68 38.41
C THR A 56 -10.87 13.22 37.01
N ALA A 57 -11.10 14.52 36.81
CA ALA A 57 -10.79 15.18 35.54
C ALA A 57 -9.31 14.96 35.12
N GLU A 58 -8.41 14.96 36.10
CA GLU A 58 -6.99 14.65 35.90
C GLU A 58 -6.75 13.22 35.39
N ALA A 59 -7.45 12.22 35.96
CA ALA A 59 -7.33 10.84 35.53
C ALA A 59 -7.83 10.62 34.09
N LEU A 60 -8.88 11.35 33.70
CA LEU A 60 -9.41 11.31 32.33
C LEU A 60 -8.44 11.96 31.34
N GLU A 61 -7.82 13.08 31.72
CA GLU A 61 -6.86 13.79 30.87
C GLU A 61 -5.58 12.96 30.63
N GLU A 62 -5.07 12.31 31.66
CA GLU A 62 -3.90 11.43 31.53
C GLU A 62 -4.21 10.19 30.68
N ALA A 63 -5.39 9.60 30.85
CA ALA A 63 -5.84 8.50 30.01
C ALA A 63 -5.94 8.91 28.53
N TYR A 64 -6.45 10.11 28.25
CA TYR A 64 -6.55 10.65 26.90
C TYR A 64 -5.18 10.89 26.26
N LYS A 65 -4.24 11.51 26.99
CA LYS A 65 -2.85 11.70 26.54
C LYS A 65 -2.16 10.37 26.25
N ALA A 66 -2.32 9.39 27.13
CA ALA A 66 -1.75 8.06 26.96
C ALA A 66 -2.33 7.34 25.73
N ALA A 67 -3.64 7.46 25.51
CA ALA A 67 -4.31 6.89 24.34
C ALA A 67 -3.81 7.50 23.03
N ILE A 68 -3.70 8.83 22.94
CA ILE A 68 -3.15 9.51 21.76
C ILE A 68 -1.71 9.07 21.50
N LYS A 69 -0.87 9.07 22.54
CA LYS A 69 0.53 8.68 22.41
C LYS A 69 0.65 7.25 21.87
N LYS A 70 -0.14 6.31 22.40
CA LYS A 70 -0.17 4.93 21.93
C LYS A 70 -0.66 4.81 20.49
N ALA A 71 -1.73 5.52 20.15
CA ALA A 71 -2.28 5.52 18.79
C ALA A 71 -1.26 6.07 17.77
N TYR A 72 -0.56 7.14 18.12
CA TYR A 72 0.47 7.76 17.29
C TYR A 72 1.62 6.79 17.00
N TYR A 73 2.22 6.17 18.03
CA TYR A 73 3.32 5.22 17.82
C TYR A 73 2.88 3.98 17.05
N LYS A 74 1.67 3.46 17.32
CA LYS A 74 1.12 2.34 16.56
C LYS A 74 0.87 2.71 15.09
N GLY A 75 0.38 3.93 14.84
CA GLY A 75 0.18 4.45 13.49
C GLY A 75 1.49 4.56 12.72
N ILE A 76 2.55 5.09 13.35
CA ILE A 76 3.88 5.14 12.74
C ILE A 76 4.43 3.74 12.48
N GLU A 77 4.39 2.85 13.46
CA GLU A 77 4.94 1.49 13.30
C GLU A 77 4.27 0.75 12.15
N VAL A 78 2.93 0.82 12.07
CA VAL A 78 2.16 0.18 11.00
C VAL A 78 2.41 0.88 9.66
N GLY A 79 2.46 2.22 9.64
CA GLY A 79 2.71 3.01 8.44
C GLY A 79 4.09 2.75 7.85
N GLU A 80 5.13 2.73 8.68
CA GLU A 80 6.49 2.40 8.25
C GLU A 80 6.61 0.93 7.85
N LYS A 81 6.23 -0.02 8.72
CA LYS A 81 6.39 -1.44 8.38
C LYS A 81 5.57 -1.86 7.18
N ASN A 82 4.30 -1.46 7.10
CA ASN A 82 3.42 -1.95 6.03
C ASN A 82 3.44 -1.05 4.81
N GLY A 83 3.42 0.27 5.00
CA GLY A 83 3.40 1.23 3.89
C GLY A 83 4.75 1.32 3.18
N PHE A 84 5.83 1.56 3.94
CA PHE A 84 7.14 1.71 3.34
C PHE A 84 7.69 0.37 2.82
N HIS A 85 7.64 -0.71 3.61
CA HIS A 85 8.22 -1.98 3.16
C HIS A 85 7.49 -2.56 1.94
N LYS A 86 6.15 -2.61 1.95
CA LYS A 86 5.40 -3.13 0.80
C LYS A 86 5.55 -2.23 -0.42
N GLY A 87 5.34 -0.92 -0.25
CA GLY A 87 5.45 0.02 -1.37
C GLY A 87 6.86 0.06 -1.98
N TYR A 88 7.90 -0.05 -1.16
CA TYR A 88 9.28 -0.08 -1.64
C TYR A 88 9.63 -1.41 -2.33
N GLU A 89 9.29 -2.56 -1.74
CA GLU A 89 9.59 -3.86 -2.35
C GLU A 89 8.79 -4.06 -3.64
N GLU A 90 7.48 -3.80 -3.63
CA GLU A 90 6.62 -3.89 -4.83
C GLU A 90 7.09 -2.94 -5.92
N GLY A 91 7.36 -1.66 -5.58
CA GLY A 91 7.85 -0.68 -6.55
C GLY A 91 9.22 -1.02 -7.14
N LYS A 92 10.11 -1.61 -6.34
CA LYS A 92 11.43 -2.05 -6.81
C LYS A 92 11.33 -3.27 -7.72
N GLU A 93 10.52 -4.27 -7.35
CA GLU A 93 10.36 -5.51 -8.12
C GLU A 93 9.68 -5.26 -9.46
N GLU A 94 8.57 -4.51 -9.47
CA GLU A 94 7.84 -4.14 -10.68
C GLU A 94 8.69 -3.24 -11.58
N GLY A 95 9.29 -2.20 -11.01
CA GLY A 95 10.14 -1.25 -11.74
C GLY A 95 11.36 -1.93 -12.39
N PHE A 96 12.01 -2.85 -11.66
CA PHE A 96 13.13 -3.62 -12.20
C PHE A 96 12.70 -4.58 -13.30
N SER A 97 11.66 -5.39 -13.07
CA SER A 97 11.16 -6.35 -14.06
C SER A 97 10.71 -5.66 -15.35
N GLU A 98 9.95 -4.58 -15.24
CA GLU A 98 9.46 -3.87 -16.42
C GLU A 98 10.60 -3.13 -17.16
N GLY A 99 11.51 -2.51 -16.40
CA GLY A 99 12.71 -1.87 -16.94
C GLY A 99 13.60 -2.84 -17.70
N CYS A 100 13.91 -3.99 -17.11
CA CYS A 100 14.70 -5.05 -17.75
C CYS A 100 14.03 -5.59 -19.00
N ARG A 101 12.73 -5.94 -18.94
CA ARG A 101 11.99 -6.44 -20.11
C ARG A 101 11.99 -5.44 -21.27
N LYS A 102 11.69 -4.17 -20.98
CA LYS A 102 11.70 -3.10 -22.00
C LYS A 102 13.10 -2.88 -22.57
N GLY A 103 14.12 -2.88 -21.72
CA GLY A 103 15.52 -2.72 -22.11
C GLY A 103 16.01 -3.85 -23.00
N GLU A 104 15.75 -5.11 -22.61
CA GLU A 104 16.13 -6.29 -23.39
C GLU A 104 15.39 -6.33 -24.72
N GLN A 105 14.07 -6.11 -24.73
CA GLN A 105 13.30 -6.15 -25.97
C GLN A 105 13.78 -5.08 -26.96
N LYS A 106 13.94 -3.82 -26.53
CA LYS A 106 14.44 -2.76 -27.42
C LYS A 106 15.87 -3.02 -27.85
N GLY A 107 16.76 -3.29 -26.90
CA GLY A 107 18.18 -3.52 -27.18
C GLY A 107 18.42 -4.70 -28.11
N PHE A 108 17.74 -5.82 -27.88
CA PHE A 108 17.85 -7.00 -28.72
C PHE A 108 17.20 -6.78 -30.09
N TYR A 109 15.92 -6.42 -30.17
CA TYR A 109 15.25 -6.34 -31.47
C TYR A 109 15.75 -5.19 -32.32
N GLU A 110 15.85 -3.97 -31.77
CA GLU A 110 16.31 -2.81 -32.55
C GLU A 110 17.80 -2.93 -32.87
N GLY A 111 18.62 -3.32 -31.89
CA GLY A 111 20.05 -3.50 -32.07
C GLY A 111 20.37 -4.63 -33.06
N TYR A 112 19.71 -5.78 -32.96
CA TYR A 112 19.90 -6.90 -33.89
C TYR A 112 19.43 -6.54 -35.30
N ALA A 113 18.25 -5.95 -35.45
CA ALA A 113 17.72 -5.58 -36.76
C ALA A 113 18.62 -4.55 -37.46
N LYS A 114 19.06 -3.53 -36.73
CA LYS A 114 19.97 -2.51 -37.23
C LYS A 114 21.33 -3.12 -37.60
N GLY A 115 21.95 -3.86 -36.69
CA GLY A 115 23.24 -4.50 -36.93
C GLY A 115 23.23 -5.49 -38.09
N LYS A 116 22.16 -6.27 -38.24
CA LYS A 116 21.99 -7.19 -39.38
C LYS A 116 21.88 -6.44 -40.71
N ASN A 117 21.06 -5.38 -40.77
CA ASN A 117 20.87 -4.61 -41.99
C ASN A 117 22.16 -3.87 -42.40
N GLU A 118 22.79 -3.17 -41.47
CA GLU A 118 24.04 -2.43 -41.71
C GLU A 118 25.17 -3.38 -42.10
N GLY A 119 25.36 -4.47 -41.33
CA GLY A 119 26.41 -5.46 -41.62
C GLY A 119 26.22 -6.17 -42.96
N LEU A 120 24.99 -6.53 -43.32
CA LEU A 120 24.70 -7.15 -44.62
C LEU A 120 24.94 -6.17 -45.76
N HIS A 121 24.48 -4.92 -45.62
CA HIS A 121 24.63 -3.91 -46.65
C HIS A 121 26.09 -3.55 -46.89
N GLU A 122 26.84 -3.25 -45.83
CA GLU A 122 28.26 -2.94 -45.94
C GLU A 122 29.09 -4.13 -46.44
N GLY A 123 28.79 -5.33 -45.93
CA GLY A 123 29.48 -6.55 -46.34
C GLY A 123 29.28 -6.84 -47.83
N TYR A 124 28.04 -6.68 -48.30
CA TYR A 124 27.71 -6.86 -49.71
C TYR A 124 28.39 -5.82 -50.59
N GLU A 125 28.34 -4.54 -50.23
CA GLU A 125 28.93 -3.46 -51.02
C GLU A 125 30.46 -3.60 -51.12
N LYS A 126 31.13 -3.85 -49.99
CA LYS A 126 32.58 -4.09 -49.93
C LYS A 126 32.95 -5.33 -50.74
N GLY A 127 32.23 -6.43 -50.55
CA GLY A 127 32.47 -7.69 -51.25
C GLY A 127 32.34 -7.54 -52.78
N LEU A 128 31.34 -6.78 -53.24
CA LEU A 128 31.11 -6.53 -54.66
C LEU A 128 32.20 -5.63 -55.26
N LYS A 129 32.56 -4.53 -54.60
CA LYS A 129 33.67 -3.65 -55.03
C LYS A 129 34.99 -4.41 -55.13
N ASP A 130 35.34 -5.17 -54.09
CA ASP A 130 36.58 -5.94 -54.05
C ASP A 130 36.57 -7.06 -55.10
N GLY A 131 35.42 -7.73 -55.28
CA GLY A 131 35.23 -8.73 -56.32
C GLY A 131 35.47 -8.17 -57.72
N CYS A 132 34.81 -7.06 -58.04
CA CYS A 132 34.98 -6.37 -59.33
C CYS A 132 36.44 -5.93 -59.55
N LYS A 133 37.09 -5.37 -58.52
CA LYS A 133 38.50 -4.96 -58.61
C LYS A 133 39.42 -6.14 -58.92
N ARG A 134 39.26 -7.25 -58.18
CA ARG A 134 40.05 -8.48 -58.41
C ARG A 134 39.85 -9.06 -59.81
N VAL A 135 38.61 -9.08 -60.30
CA VAL A 135 38.30 -9.59 -61.65
C VAL A 135 38.94 -8.67 -62.70
N LYS A 136 38.84 -7.35 -62.54
CA LYS A 136 39.45 -6.38 -63.45
C LYS A 136 40.97 -6.52 -63.50
N GLU A 137 41.63 -6.62 -62.34
CA GLU A 137 43.09 -6.82 -62.26
C GLU A 137 43.52 -8.14 -62.92
N LYS A 138 42.79 -9.23 -62.69
CA LYS A 138 43.06 -10.51 -63.34
C LYS A 138 42.89 -10.42 -64.86
N ALA A 139 41.84 -9.75 -65.34
CA ALA A 139 41.59 -9.58 -66.77
C ALA A 139 42.70 -8.77 -67.45
N LEU A 140 43.13 -7.66 -66.86
CA LEU A 140 44.24 -6.85 -67.36
C LEU A 140 45.54 -7.66 -67.44
N ASN A 141 45.88 -8.37 -66.37
CA ASN A 141 47.06 -9.25 -66.35
C ASN A 141 47.03 -10.37 -67.41
N CYS A 142 45.84 -10.83 -67.80
CA CYS A 142 45.68 -11.81 -68.88
C CYS A 142 45.92 -11.18 -70.25
N ILE A 143 45.42 -9.95 -70.47
CA ILE A 143 45.61 -9.21 -71.73
C ILE A 143 47.09 -8.89 -71.93
N ASP A 144 47.76 -8.36 -70.91
CA ASP A 144 49.19 -8.00 -70.97
C ASP A 144 50.08 -9.19 -71.35
N LYS A 145 49.70 -10.41 -70.95
CA LYS A 145 50.42 -11.65 -71.30
C LYS A 145 50.23 -12.09 -72.74
N ILE A 146 49.11 -11.71 -73.38
CA ILE A 146 48.81 -12.06 -74.77
C ILE A 146 49.56 -11.12 -75.72
N GLU A 147 49.67 -9.83 -75.38
CA GLU A 147 50.36 -8.84 -76.22
C GLU A 147 51.90 -8.92 -76.18
N CYS A 148 52.46 -9.72 -75.27
CA CYS A 148 53.91 -9.98 -75.16
C CYS A 148 54.41 -11.21 -75.97
N CYS A 149 53.58 -11.83 -76.81
CA CYS A 149 53.97 -12.90 -77.75
C CYS A 149 53.91 -12.40 -79.20
#